data_AF-A0A7X7UF72-F1
#
_entry.id   AF-A0A7X7UF72-F1
#
_cell.length_a   1.000
_cell.length_b   1.000
_cell.length_c   1.000
_cell.angle_alpha   90.00
_cell.angle_beta   90.00
_cell.angle_gamma   90.00
#
_symmetry.space_group_name_H-M   'P 1'
#
loop_
_entity.id
_entity.type
_entity.pdbx_description
1 polymer ?
#
loop_
_entity_poly.entity_id
_entity_poly.type
_entity_poly.pdbx_seq_one_letter_code
_entity_poly.pdbx_strand_id
1 'polypeptide(L)'
;MQRTRILQAALLTLLGIGLTAATGWAFSFVSVTPPAAATPVYEPAEIDAEFDTAYDNPYDPAQIAVRAVITTPGGETVQADAFWYEPYTRSLVGDLEVFTPDGAGRWRVRYAPSAEGEYTAHLVAATGDESVESEPFSFTASAAVSDGFVRVSETNP
;
A
#
# COMPACT_ATOMS: atom_id res chain seq x y z
N MET A 1 51.25 -58.20 -20.40
CA MET A 1 49.99 -58.67 -19.79
C MET A 1 49.55 -57.63 -18.77
N GLN A 2 48.29 -57.21 -18.88
CA GLN A 2 47.62 -56.20 -18.05
C GLN A 2 47.80 -56.45 -16.55
N ARG A 3 47.99 -55.39 -15.76
CA ARG A 3 47.14 -55.06 -14.60
C ARG A 3 47.09 -53.55 -14.40
N THR A 4 46.08 -52.94 -15.02
CA THR A 4 45.60 -51.59 -14.75
C THR A 4 44.54 -51.67 -13.64
N ARG A 5 44.39 -50.56 -12.90
CA ARG A 5 43.18 -50.07 -12.19
C ARG A 5 43.09 -50.34 -10.68
N ILE A 6 42.56 -49.45 -9.84
CA ILE A 6 42.12 -48.04 -9.93
C ILE A 6 41.93 -47.55 -8.47
N LEU A 7 42.08 -46.24 -8.33
CA LEU A 7 41.81 -45.33 -7.21
C LEU A 7 40.71 -45.71 -6.21
N GLN A 8 40.97 -45.42 -4.92
CA GLN A 8 39.94 -45.31 -3.89
C GLN A 8 39.06 -44.08 -4.15
N ALA A 9 37.75 -44.32 -4.18
CA ALA A 9 36.71 -43.30 -4.26
C ALA A 9 36.56 -42.58 -2.91
N ALA A 10 36.57 -41.25 -2.93
CA ALA A 10 36.05 -40.43 -1.85
C ALA A 10 34.68 -39.91 -2.28
N LEU A 11 33.62 -40.47 -1.70
CA LEU A 11 32.23 -40.09 -1.93
C LEU A 11 31.90 -38.91 -1.01
N LEU A 12 31.96 -37.68 -1.53
CA LEU A 12 31.39 -36.52 -0.86
C LEU A 12 29.88 -36.52 -1.09
N THR A 13 29.11 -36.84 -0.06
CA THR A 13 27.67 -36.60 -0.01
C THR A 13 27.45 -35.12 0.32
N LEU A 14 27.07 -34.32 -0.67
CA LEU A 14 26.49 -33.00 -0.42
C LEU A 14 25.09 -33.20 0.15
N LEU A 15 24.88 -32.78 1.40
CA LEU A 15 23.56 -32.60 1.99
C LEU A 15 22.76 -31.63 1.11
N GLY A 16 21.65 -32.09 0.56
CA GLY A 16 20.66 -31.22 -0.05
C GLY A 16 20.09 -30.29 1.02
N ILE A 17 20.32 -28.98 0.85
CA ILE A 17 19.56 -27.97 1.57
C ILE A 17 18.17 -28.00 0.95
N GLY A 18 17.22 -28.61 1.64
CA GLY A 18 15.82 -28.51 1.30
C GLY A 18 15.42 -27.05 1.40
N LEU A 19 15.21 -26.40 0.26
CA LEU A 19 14.52 -25.12 0.21
C LEU A 19 13.05 -25.42 0.49
N THR A 20 12.67 -25.47 1.76
CA THR A 20 11.26 -25.43 2.15
C THR A 20 10.75 -24.06 1.74
N ALA A 21 10.08 -23.99 0.59
CA ALA A 21 9.19 -22.88 0.31
C ALA A 21 8.13 -22.92 1.42
N ALA A 22 8.16 -21.93 2.32
CA ALA A 22 7.06 -21.71 3.21
C ALA A 22 5.85 -21.43 2.33
N THR A 23 4.92 -22.38 2.25
CA THR A 23 3.58 -22.13 1.72
C THR A 23 2.82 -21.32 2.76
N GLY A 24 3.21 -20.06 2.93
CA GLY A 24 2.33 -19.04 3.47
C GLY A 24 1.14 -18.89 2.53
N TRP A 25 -0.01 -18.48 3.05
CA TRP A 25 -1.11 -18.09 2.19
C TRP A 25 -0.62 -16.95 1.30
N ALA A 26 -0.73 -17.11 -0.02
CA ALA A 26 -0.36 -16.04 -0.93
C ALA A 26 -1.40 -14.94 -0.78
N PHE A 27 -1.05 -13.86 -0.10
CA PHE A 27 -1.84 -12.64 -0.05
C PHE A 27 -1.25 -11.62 -1.02
N SER A 28 -2.11 -10.93 -1.76
CA SER A 28 -1.66 -9.94 -2.75
C SER A 28 -2.68 -8.82 -2.96
N PHE A 29 -2.18 -7.70 -3.46
CA PHE A 29 -3.07 -6.67 -4.00
C PHE A 29 -3.77 -7.21 -5.26
N VAL A 30 -5.11 -7.17 -5.26
CA VAL A 30 -5.94 -7.51 -6.42
C VAL A 30 -5.95 -6.34 -7.39
N SER A 31 -6.11 -5.14 -6.85
CA SER A 31 -6.11 -3.91 -7.62
C SER A 31 -5.58 -2.75 -6.77
N VAL A 32 -4.93 -1.80 -7.44
CA VAL A 32 -4.58 -0.50 -6.90
C VAL A 32 -5.02 0.55 -7.92
N THR A 33 -5.82 1.51 -7.47
CA THR A 33 -6.43 2.55 -8.31
C THR A 33 -5.95 3.91 -7.81
N PRO A 34 -4.94 4.51 -8.48
CA PRO A 34 -4.51 5.87 -8.21
C PRO A 34 -5.57 6.90 -8.64
N PRO A 35 -5.45 8.18 -8.22
CA PRO A 35 -6.29 9.25 -8.72
C PRO A 35 -6.29 9.31 -10.26
N ALA A 36 -7.48 9.26 -10.86
CA ALA A 36 -7.62 9.26 -12.32
C ALA A 36 -7.30 10.62 -12.97
N ALA A 37 -7.36 11.71 -12.20
CA ALA A 37 -7.06 13.06 -12.63
C ALA A 37 -5.97 13.68 -11.73
N ALA A 38 -5.30 14.71 -12.26
CA ALA A 38 -4.35 15.47 -11.47
C ALA A 38 -5.04 16.09 -10.25
N THR A 39 -4.48 15.86 -9.07
CA THR A 39 -5.03 16.34 -7.80
C THR A 39 -4.39 17.68 -7.45
N PRO A 40 -5.14 18.76 -7.21
CA PRO A 40 -4.54 20.02 -6.79
C PRO A 40 -3.71 19.86 -5.51
N VAL A 41 -2.60 20.58 -5.40
CA VAL A 41 -1.84 20.67 -4.15
C VAL A 41 -2.78 21.07 -3.00
N TYR A 42 -2.62 20.39 -1.87
CA TYR A 42 -3.46 20.44 -0.65
C TYR A 42 -4.84 19.78 -0.73
N GLU A 43 -5.27 19.27 -1.89
CA GLU A 43 -6.49 18.47 -2.02
C GLU A 43 -6.22 16.98 -1.82
N PRO A 44 -7.22 16.17 -1.40
CA PRO A 44 -6.99 14.76 -1.13
C PRO A 44 -6.80 13.95 -2.43
N ALA A 45 -5.61 13.39 -2.60
CA ALA A 45 -5.37 12.30 -3.53
C ALA A 45 -5.84 11.00 -2.87
N GLU A 46 -6.90 10.40 -3.43
CA GLU A 46 -7.44 9.13 -2.97
C GLU A 46 -6.87 7.97 -3.80
N ILE A 47 -6.23 7.02 -3.13
CA ILE A 47 -5.73 5.78 -3.73
C ILE A 47 -6.52 4.63 -3.14
N ASP A 48 -7.28 3.93 -3.97
CA ASP A 48 -8.09 2.78 -3.56
C ASP A 48 -7.34 1.48 -3.84
N ALA A 49 -7.50 0.48 -2.99
CA ALA A 49 -6.94 -0.85 -3.20
C ALA A 49 -7.86 -1.96 -2.72
N GLU A 50 -7.85 -3.05 -3.49
CA GLU A 50 -8.46 -4.32 -3.10
C GLU A 50 -7.35 -5.31 -2.77
N PHE A 51 -7.57 -6.08 -1.71
CA PHE A 51 -6.57 -6.95 -1.14
C PHE A 51 -7.16 -8.35 -0.94
N ASP A 52 -6.50 -9.36 -1.49
CA ASP A 52 -6.89 -10.76 -1.33
C ASP A 52 -6.12 -11.36 -0.17
N THR A 53 -6.72 -11.32 1.02
CA THR A 53 -6.22 -12.00 2.22
C THR A 53 -7.37 -12.34 3.15
N ALA A 54 -7.13 -13.23 4.10
CA ALA A 54 -8.05 -13.50 5.19
C ALA A 54 -7.64 -12.70 6.44
N TYR A 55 -8.43 -11.68 6.79
CA TYR A 55 -8.47 -11.06 8.12
C TYR A 55 -9.91 -11.04 8.61
N ASP A 56 -10.12 -11.09 9.92
CA ASP A 56 -11.46 -11.03 10.51
C ASP A 56 -11.93 -9.58 10.68
N ASN A 57 -10.98 -8.67 10.95
CA ASN A 57 -11.27 -7.27 11.25
C ASN A 57 -10.35 -6.32 10.47
N PRO A 58 -10.87 -5.61 9.44
CA PRO A 58 -10.07 -4.65 8.67
C PRO A 58 -9.69 -3.39 9.44
N TYR A 59 -10.25 -3.17 10.63
CA TYR A 59 -9.95 -2.00 11.46
C TYR A 59 -8.91 -2.30 12.55
N ASP A 60 -8.41 -3.53 12.64
CA ASP A 60 -7.38 -3.93 13.61
C ASP A 60 -6.00 -3.98 12.93
N PRO A 61 -5.10 -3.02 13.21
CA PRO A 61 -3.77 -2.99 12.60
C PRO A 61 -2.88 -4.16 13.03
N ALA A 62 -3.22 -4.90 14.10
CA ALA A 62 -2.52 -6.13 14.45
C ALA A 62 -2.88 -7.30 13.52
N GLN A 63 -4.02 -7.24 12.85
CA GLN A 63 -4.43 -8.21 11.84
C GLN A 63 -3.99 -7.79 10.44
N ILE A 64 -4.18 -6.51 10.10
CA ILE A 64 -3.84 -5.97 8.78
C ILE A 64 -3.52 -4.48 8.88
N ALA A 65 -2.30 -4.11 8.49
CA ALA A 65 -1.87 -2.72 8.37
C ALA A 65 -1.48 -2.43 6.91
N VAL A 66 -2.15 -1.47 6.30
CA VAL A 66 -1.88 -1.04 4.92
C VAL A 66 -1.41 0.41 4.93
N ARG A 67 -0.35 0.71 4.17
CA ARG A 67 0.19 2.07 4.01
C ARG A 67 0.69 2.31 2.59
N ALA A 68 0.67 3.56 2.14
CA ALA A 68 1.43 3.98 0.97
C ALA A 68 2.82 4.46 1.37
N VAL A 69 3.81 4.09 0.56
CA VAL A 69 5.14 4.68 0.56
C VAL A 69 5.22 5.56 -0.69
N ILE A 70 5.33 6.87 -0.50
CA ILE A 70 5.18 7.87 -1.55
C ILE A 70 6.49 8.64 -1.69
N THR A 71 7.02 8.74 -2.91
CA THR A 71 8.14 9.59 -3.26
C THR A 71 7.60 10.88 -3.89
N THR A 72 7.96 12.02 -3.31
CA THR A 72 7.55 13.35 -3.79
C THR A 72 8.32 13.74 -5.06
N PRO A 73 7.88 14.78 -5.80
CA PRO A 73 8.63 15.35 -6.90
C PRO A 73 10.04 15.83 -6.51
N GLY A 74 10.24 16.19 -5.24
CA GLY A 74 11.54 16.57 -4.68
C GLY A 74 12.46 15.37 -4.35
N GLY A 75 11.93 14.15 -4.45
CA GLY A 75 12.65 12.91 -4.16
C GLY A 75 12.60 12.48 -2.69
N GLU A 76 11.88 13.20 -1.82
CA GLU A 76 11.69 12.76 -0.44
C GLU A 76 10.63 11.67 -0.33
N THR A 77 10.80 10.76 0.62
CA THR A 77 9.85 9.67 0.88
C THR A 77 8.98 10.00 2.08
N VAL A 78 7.67 9.89 1.92
CA VAL A 78 6.67 10.05 2.97
C VAL A 78 5.80 8.80 3.06
N GLN A 79 5.19 8.58 4.22
CA GLN A 79 4.27 7.47 4.44
C GLN A 79 2.89 8.00 4.80
N ALA A 80 1.86 7.35 4.28
CA ALA A 80 0.46 7.64 4.61
C ALA A 80 -0.26 6.31 4.88
N ASP A 81 -0.82 6.17 6.07
CA ASP A 81 -1.58 4.98 6.43
C ASP A 81 -2.89 4.93 5.65
N ALA A 82 -3.25 3.72 5.22
CA ALA A 82 -4.55 3.45 4.65
C ALA A 82 -5.56 3.21 5.77
N PHE A 83 -6.84 3.36 5.43
CA PHE A 83 -7.95 3.00 6.29
C PHE A 83 -8.96 2.19 5.49
N TRP A 84 -9.76 1.38 6.20
CA TRP A 84 -10.89 0.69 5.59
C TRP A 84 -12.01 1.69 5.29
N TYR A 85 -12.34 1.84 4.01
CA TYR A 85 -13.35 2.76 3.50
C TYR A 85 -14.58 2.00 3.05
N GLU A 86 -15.73 2.39 3.62
CA GLU A 86 -17.04 1.90 3.23
C GLU A 86 -17.82 3.04 2.55
N PRO A 87 -18.10 2.93 1.24
CA PRO A 87 -18.89 3.94 0.56
C PRO A 87 -20.33 3.94 1.10
N TYR A 88 -20.89 5.13 1.30
CA TYR A 88 -22.28 5.30 1.70
C TYR A 88 -22.88 6.55 1.06
N THR A 89 -24.19 6.52 0.88
CA THR A 89 -24.99 7.71 0.56
C THR A 89 -25.61 8.28 1.83
N ARG A 90 -25.64 9.60 1.93
CA ARG A 90 -26.29 10.34 3.02
C ARG A 90 -27.59 10.94 2.51
N SER A 91 -28.67 10.75 3.25
CA SER A 91 -29.96 11.39 2.97
C SER A 91 -30.62 11.90 4.25
N LEU A 92 -31.55 12.84 4.10
CA LEU A 92 -32.42 13.28 5.19
C LEU A 92 -33.81 12.68 4.99
N VAL A 93 -34.27 11.93 5.98
CA VAL A 93 -35.63 11.39 6.04
C VAL A 93 -36.35 12.05 7.20
N GLY A 94 -37.10 13.12 6.92
CA GLY A 94 -37.53 14.07 7.94
C GLY A 94 -36.31 14.83 8.49
N ASP A 95 -36.15 14.85 9.82
CA ASP A 95 -34.98 15.47 10.49
C ASP A 95 -33.86 14.45 10.80
N LEU A 96 -33.99 13.21 10.34
CA LEU A 96 -32.99 12.16 10.59
C LEU A 96 -32.02 12.04 9.42
N GLU A 97 -30.73 12.07 9.76
CA GLU A 97 -29.65 11.69 8.85
C GLU A 97 -29.56 10.18 8.72
N VAL A 98 -29.73 9.68 7.50
CA VAL A 98 -29.70 8.26 7.17
C VAL A 98 -28.52 7.99 6.25
N PHE A 99 -27.68 7.03 6.66
CA PHE A 99 -26.57 6.52 5.86
C PHE A 99 -26.94 5.16 5.28
N THR A 100 -26.86 5.03 3.96
CA THR A 100 -27.13 3.78 3.24
C THR A 100 -25.84 3.31 2.57
N PRO A 101 -25.37 2.07 2.81
CA PRO A 101 -24.20 1.53 2.11
C PRO A 101 -24.32 1.65 0.59
N ASP A 102 -23.24 2.04 -0.08
CA ASP A 102 -23.18 2.32 -1.52
C ASP A 102 -21.99 1.62 -2.19
N GLY A 103 -21.87 0.31 -1.94
CA GLY A 103 -20.82 -0.54 -2.51
C GLY A 103 -20.05 -1.34 -1.46
N ALA A 104 -19.03 -2.05 -1.93
CA ALA A 104 -18.16 -2.86 -1.07
C ALA A 104 -17.10 -1.99 -0.37
N GLY A 105 -16.68 -2.44 0.81
CA GLY A 105 -15.54 -1.86 1.52
C GLY A 105 -14.23 -2.12 0.79
N ARG A 106 -13.27 -1.23 0.96
CA ARG A 106 -11.94 -1.29 0.34
C ARG A 106 -10.90 -0.56 1.16
N TRP A 107 -9.63 -0.82 0.92
CA TRP A 107 -8.56 -0.01 1.49
C TRP A 107 -8.46 1.31 0.74
N ARG A 108 -8.27 2.41 1.48
CA ARG A 108 -8.08 3.74 0.91
C ARG A 108 -6.95 4.46 1.61
N VAL A 109 -6.05 5.03 0.82
CA VAL A 109 -5.09 6.03 1.28
C VAL A 109 -5.61 7.40 0.88
N ARG A 110 -5.54 8.38 1.79
CA ARG A 110 -5.77 9.80 1.50
C ARG A 110 -4.50 10.57 1.79
N TYR A 111 -3.92 11.15 0.76
CA TYR A 111 -2.70 11.95 0.87
C TYR A 111 -2.93 13.33 0.24
N ALA A 112 -2.54 14.39 0.94
CA ALA A 112 -2.60 15.74 0.41
C ALA A 112 -1.20 16.16 -0.09
N PRO A 113 -0.95 16.20 -1.41
CA PRO A 113 0.36 16.59 -1.93
C PRO A 113 0.67 18.04 -1.56
N SER A 114 1.94 18.30 -1.22
CA SER A 114 2.43 19.61 -0.80
C SER A 114 3.24 20.35 -1.87
N ALA A 115 3.46 19.73 -3.03
CA ALA A 115 4.20 20.29 -4.16
C ALA A 115 3.58 19.82 -5.48
N GLU A 116 3.67 20.64 -6.51
CA GLU A 116 3.25 20.28 -7.86
C GLU A 116 4.22 19.27 -8.48
N GLY A 117 3.72 18.38 -9.34
CA GLY A 117 4.54 17.45 -10.11
C GLY A 117 4.10 15.99 -9.99
N GLU A 118 4.95 15.10 -10.49
CA GLU A 118 4.72 13.66 -10.46
C GLU A 118 5.18 13.05 -9.13
N TYR A 119 4.27 12.28 -8.52
CA TYR A 119 4.53 11.45 -7.37
C TYR A 119 4.58 9.99 -7.82
N THR A 120 5.52 9.22 -7.27
CA THR A 120 5.54 7.76 -7.43
C THR A 120 5.26 7.10 -6.08
N ALA A 121 4.56 5.98 -6.08
CA ALA A 121 4.19 5.30 -4.85
C ALA A 121 4.05 3.78 -5.07
N HIS A 122 4.08 3.05 -3.97
CA HIS A 122 3.60 1.67 -3.89
C HIS A 122 2.88 1.50 -2.54
N LEU A 123 2.01 0.50 -2.46
CA LEU A 123 1.36 0.13 -1.21
C LEU A 123 2.12 -1.01 -0.54
N VAL A 124 2.14 -1.00 0.79
CA VAL A 124 2.65 -2.08 1.63
C VAL A 124 1.51 -2.54 2.52
N ALA A 125 1.20 -3.83 2.48
CA ALA A 125 0.25 -4.47 3.39
C ALA A 125 1.01 -5.46 4.28
N ALA A 126 0.81 -5.39 5.58
CA ALA A 126 1.45 -6.23 6.58
C ALA A 126 0.42 -6.96 7.46
N THR A 127 0.64 -8.25 7.68
CA THR A 127 -0.17 -9.14 8.51
C THR A 127 0.76 -9.90 9.46
N GLY A 128 0.86 -9.47 10.71
CA GLY A 128 1.87 -10.00 11.65
C GLY A 128 3.29 -9.74 11.15
N ASP A 129 4.06 -10.82 10.93
CA ASP A 129 5.46 -10.75 10.47
C ASP A 129 5.61 -10.81 8.94
N GLU A 130 4.50 -10.98 8.21
CA GLU A 130 4.50 -11.07 6.74
C GLU A 130 4.08 -9.73 6.12
N SER A 131 4.67 -9.38 4.98
CA SER A 131 4.28 -8.20 4.22
C SER A 131 4.39 -8.41 2.71
N VAL A 132 3.52 -7.73 1.96
CA VAL A 132 3.53 -7.69 0.50
C VAL A 132 3.48 -6.24 0.02
N GLU A 133 4.07 -6.02 -1.14
CA GLU A 133 4.05 -4.72 -1.82
C GLU A 133 3.20 -4.79 -3.09
N SER A 134 2.56 -3.69 -3.45
CA SER A 134 1.93 -3.55 -4.77
C SER A 134 2.99 -3.28 -5.83
N GLU A 135 2.62 -3.46 -7.11
CA GLU A 135 3.35 -2.82 -8.19
C GLU A 135 3.38 -1.29 -7.99
N PRO A 136 4.47 -0.61 -8.38
CA PRO A 136 4.56 0.83 -8.28
C PRO A 136 3.59 1.52 -9.25
N PHE A 137 3.10 2.68 -8.85
CA PHE A 137 2.22 3.54 -9.64
C PHE A 137 2.59 5.01 -9.46
N SER A 138 2.07 5.85 -10.35
CA SER A 138 2.24 7.31 -10.27
C SER A 138 0.90 8.02 -10.15
N PHE A 139 0.92 9.23 -9.59
CA PHE A 139 -0.14 10.21 -9.73
C PHE A 139 0.46 11.61 -9.84
N THR A 140 -0.32 12.57 -10.35
CA THR A 140 0.16 13.94 -10.57
C THR A 140 -0.54 14.90 -9.63
N ALA A 141 0.23 15.78 -9.00
CA ALA A 141 -0.29 16.94 -8.31
C ALA A 141 -0.26 18.17 -9.23
N SER A 142 -1.39 18.87 -9.36
CA SER A 142 -1.53 20.11 -10.11
C SER A 142 -1.48 21.34 -9.21
N ALA A 143 -1.45 22.53 -9.81
CA ALA A 143 -1.44 23.79 -9.07
C ALA A 143 -2.53 23.87 -8.01
N ALA A 144 -2.16 24.46 -6.86
CA ALA A 144 -3.07 24.63 -5.74
C ALA A 144 -4.29 25.47 -6.13
N VAL A 145 -5.46 25.10 -5.60
CA VAL A 145 -6.71 25.87 -5.70
C VAL A 145 -7.14 26.47 -4.37
N SER A 146 -6.32 26.27 -3.33
CA SER A 146 -6.53 26.77 -1.97
C SER A 146 -5.23 27.28 -1.36
N ASP A 147 -5.34 28.06 -0.28
CA ASP A 147 -4.18 28.58 0.47
C ASP A 147 -3.42 27.49 1.25
N GLY A 148 -3.95 26.26 1.27
CA GLY A 148 -3.38 25.12 1.96
C GLY A 148 -3.61 25.09 3.46
N PHE A 149 -2.78 24.32 4.17
CA PHE A 149 -2.90 24.15 5.61
C PHE A 149 -2.46 25.40 6.38
N VAL A 150 -3.13 25.67 7.51
CA VAL A 150 -2.71 26.71 8.46
C VAL A 150 -1.30 26.38 8.98
N ARG A 151 -0.43 27.39 9.02
CA ARG A 151 0.95 27.30 9.53
C ARG A 151 1.20 28.38 10.57
N VAL A 152 2.18 28.14 11.44
CA VAL A 152 2.67 29.18 12.36
C VAL A 152 3.22 30.34 11.54
N SER A 153 2.88 31.58 11.92
CA SER A 153 3.37 32.76 11.22
C SER A 153 4.85 32.99 11.54
N GLU A 154 5.70 33.11 10.51
CA GLU A 154 7.11 33.45 10.72
C GLU A 154 7.30 34.82 11.38
N THR A 155 6.34 35.74 11.18
CA THR A 155 6.38 37.11 11.68
C THR A 155 5.75 37.27 13.08
N ASN A 156 4.92 36.31 13.51
CA ASN A 156 4.29 36.30 14.84
C ASN A 156 4.05 34.83 15.29
N PRO A 157 5.12 34.13 15.73
CA PRO A 157 5.11 32.69 15.96
C PRO A 157 4.40 32.25 17.25
#